data_AF-A0A8C5GDJ5-F1
#
_entry.id   AF-A0A8C5GDJ5-F1
#
_cell.length_a   1.000
_cell.length_b   1.000
_cell.length_c   1.000
_cell.angle_alpha   90.00
_cell.angle_beta   90.00
_cell.angle_gamma   90.00
#
_symmetry.space_group_name_H-M   'P 1'
#
loop_
_entity.id
_entity.type
_entity.pdbx_description
1 polymer ?
#
loop_
_entity_poly.entity_id
_entity_poly.type
_entity_poly.pdbx_seq_one_letter_code
_entity_poly.pdbx_strand_id
1 'polypeptide(L)'
;MANVCPYGRFTHAVVRGIPETFGTTLGDGCKNAEASVDLAKAKRQFGCLTGALRQKVGLQLVEIPPDPELPDSWRMEDVAVIQGDTALITRPFRQQRRSEAEAVRRVMSELHLTVVEMGDVEGDTGGATLEGSDVLFTGREFFVGISSHTNRRGAEVLADTFRDFAVSTVPVCGGARLKNICSMGGPDTIIISNSDGAKKTLRMMEQLTDHHYEVLTVPEESAANCVYIKGPAKHDFLLHRPVEECPDSVSAFQKLQDYTLLPTACSEASKLGAVLSSHCLLIDRKHTHF
;
A
#
# COMPACT_ATOMS: atom_id res chain seq x y z
N MET A 1 6.58 12.95 27.43
CA MET A 1 6.03 11.80 26.70
C MET A 1 5.41 12.33 25.43
N ALA A 2 6.07 12.13 24.28
CA ALA A 2 5.52 12.57 23.00
C ALA A 2 4.19 11.85 22.78
N ASN A 3 3.11 12.60 22.52
CA ASN A 3 1.82 12.04 22.17
C ASN A 3 2.00 11.16 20.93
N VAL A 4 2.01 9.84 21.12
CA VAL A 4 1.98 8.88 20.02
C VAL A 4 0.65 9.09 19.33
N CYS A 5 0.66 9.68 18.13
CA CYS A 5 -0.53 9.73 17.29
C CYS A 5 -0.97 8.29 17.05
N PRO A 6 -2.24 7.94 17.31
CA PRO A 6 -2.70 6.57 17.09
C PRO A 6 -2.58 6.23 15.59
N TYR A 7 -1.97 5.09 15.29
CA TYR A 7 -1.83 4.58 13.92
C TYR A 7 -3.18 4.53 13.19
N GLY A 8 -3.14 4.72 11.87
CA GLY A 8 -4.28 4.52 10.98
C GLY A 8 -5.33 5.64 10.98
N ARG A 9 -5.10 6.76 11.66
CA ARG A 9 -5.98 7.93 11.49
C ARG A 9 -5.72 8.55 10.12
N PHE A 10 -6.77 8.74 9.33
CA PHE A 10 -6.69 9.40 8.03
C PHE A 10 -7.84 10.36 7.83
N THR A 11 -7.63 11.34 6.96
CA THR A 11 -8.60 12.39 6.63
C THR A 11 -8.91 12.41 5.14
N HIS A 12 -7.90 12.10 4.32
CA HIS A 12 -8.01 12.07 2.87
C HIS A 12 -7.55 10.72 2.32
N ALA A 13 -8.12 10.35 1.18
CA ALA A 13 -7.62 9.28 0.34
C ALA A 13 -7.42 9.82 -1.07
N VAL A 14 -6.23 9.65 -1.62
CA VAL A 14 -5.94 9.96 -3.02
C VAL A 14 -6.01 8.67 -3.82
N VAL A 15 -6.82 8.67 -4.86
CA VAL A 15 -7.04 7.52 -5.74
C VAL A 15 -6.87 7.96 -7.19
N ARG A 16 -6.67 6.99 -8.09
CA ARG A 16 -6.67 7.26 -9.53
C ARG A 16 -7.55 6.26 -10.24
N GLY A 17 -8.38 6.76 -11.16
CA GLY A 17 -9.32 5.95 -11.92
C GLY A 17 -8.62 4.84 -12.72
N ILE A 18 -9.35 3.75 -12.99
CA ILE A 18 -8.88 2.66 -13.83
C ILE A 18 -8.89 3.11 -15.31
N PRO A 19 -7.74 3.14 -16.01
CA PRO A 19 -7.67 3.57 -17.41
C PRO A 19 -8.28 2.54 -18.36
N GLU A 20 -8.67 2.98 -19.57
CA GLU A 20 -9.16 2.06 -20.61
C GLU A 20 -8.09 1.05 -21.06
N THR A 21 -6.80 1.39 -20.87
CA THR A 21 -5.63 0.55 -21.14
C THR A 21 -5.26 -0.38 -19.97
N PHE A 22 -6.13 -0.52 -18.96
CA PHE A 22 -5.90 -1.43 -17.83
C PHE A 22 -5.65 -2.87 -18.29
N GLY A 23 -4.55 -3.44 -17.79
CA GLY A 23 -4.10 -4.80 -18.14
C GLY A 23 -3.46 -4.93 -19.52
N THR A 24 -3.36 -3.85 -20.30
CA THR A 24 -2.49 -3.84 -21.50
C THR A 24 -1.07 -3.52 -21.04
N THR A 25 -0.22 -4.53 -20.92
CA THR A 25 1.20 -4.32 -20.61
C THR A 25 1.89 -3.67 -21.80
N LEU A 26 2.31 -2.41 -21.65
CA LEU A 26 3.24 -1.79 -22.58
C LEU A 26 4.64 -2.39 -22.34
N GLY A 27 4.94 -3.47 -23.05
CA GLY A 27 6.32 -3.93 -23.31
C GLY A 27 7.06 -4.59 -22.15
N ASP A 28 6.60 -5.74 -21.67
CA ASP A 28 7.49 -6.63 -20.90
C ASP A 28 7.21 -8.10 -21.22
N GLY A 29 8.25 -8.82 -21.63
CA GLY A 29 8.25 -10.21 -22.09
C GLY A 29 7.94 -11.25 -20.99
N CYS A 30 7.27 -10.86 -19.92
CA CYS A 30 6.68 -11.79 -18.96
C CYS A 30 5.41 -12.38 -19.57
N LYS A 31 5.57 -13.52 -20.24
CA LYS A 31 4.49 -14.44 -20.58
C LYS A 31 3.83 -14.98 -19.30
N ASN A 32 2.99 -14.18 -18.66
CA ASN A 32 1.79 -14.69 -18.03
C ASN A 32 0.63 -14.40 -19.00
N ALA A 33 0.71 -15.06 -20.16
CA ALA A 33 -0.45 -15.21 -21.03
C ALA A 33 -1.43 -16.14 -20.31
N GLU A 34 -2.41 -15.60 -19.56
CA GLU A 34 -3.66 -16.34 -19.26
C GLU A 34 -4.75 -15.55 -18.51
N ALA A 35 -4.45 -14.44 -17.83
CA ALA A 35 -5.49 -13.71 -17.11
C ALA A 35 -6.03 -12.54 -17.94
N SER A 36 -7.01 -12.81 -18.81
CA SER A 36 -7.83 -11.73 -19.36
C SER A 36 -8.46 -10.95 -18.19
N VAL A 37 -8.17 -9.66 -18.15
CA VAL A 37 -8.78 -8.76 -17.17
C VAL A 37 -10.15 -8.34 -17.67
N ASP A 38 -11.14 -8.33 -16.78
CA ASP A 38 -12.44 -7.77 -17.04
C ASP A 38 -12.44 -6.30 -16.59
N LEU A 39 -12.30 -5.40 -17.57
CA LEU A 39 -12.25 -3.95 -17.32
C LEU A 39 -13.51 -3.42 -16.64
N ALA A 40 -14.69 -3.92 -17.01
CA ALA A 40 -15.95 -3.47 -16.42
C ALA A 40 -16.04 -3.91 -14.95
N LYS A 41 -15.60 -5.14 -14.65
CA LYS A 41 -15.49 -5.63 -13.29
C LYS A 41 -14.43 -4.88 -12.48
N ALA A 42 -13.27 -4.55 -13.07
CA ALA A 42 -12.22 -3.76 -12.43
C ALA A 42 -12.72 -2.36 -12.04
N LYS A 43 -13.40 -1.66 -12.95
CA LYS A 43 -14.04 -0.36 -12.69
C LYS A 43 -15.10 -0.45 -11.58
N ARG A 44 -15.91 -1.52 -11.57
CA ARG A 44 -16.90 -1.76 -10.51
C ARG A 44 -16.24 -2.00 -9.15
N GLN A 45 -15.19 -2.83 -9.10
CA GLN A 45 -14.40 -3.10 -7.89
C GLN A 45 -13.76 -1.83 -7.33
N PHE A 46 -13.15 -1.02 -8.20
CA PHE A 46 -12.62 0.29 -7.84
C PHE A 46 -13.71 1.22 -7.28
N GLY A 47 -14.89 1.27 -7.91
CA GLY A 47 -16.04 2.03 -7.41
C GLY A 47 -16.53 1.57 -6.03
N CYS A 48 -16.47 0.28 -5.73
CA CYS A 48 -16.77 -0.24 -4.39
C CYS A 48 -15.74 0.22 -3.36
N LEU A 49 -14.45 0.19 -3.69
CA LEU A 49 -13.37 0.67 -2.82
C LEU A 49 -13.51 2.16 -2.52
N THR A 50 -13.69 3.00 -3.55
CA THR A 50 -13.86 4.44 -3.36
C THR A 50 -15.15 4.78 -2.60
N GLY A 51 -16.23 4.03 -2.87
CA GLY A 51 -17.48 4.10 -2.12
C GLY A 51 -17.30 3.76 -0.64
N ALA A 52 -16.53 2.71 -0.31
CA ALA A 52 -16.23 2.35 1.07
C ALA A 52 -15.44 3.45 1.79
N LEU A 53 -14.35 3.95 1.18
CA LEU A 53 -13.53 5.02 1.75
C LEU A 53 -14.32 6.32 1.96
N ARG A 54 -15.18 6.69 1.00
CA ARG A 54 -15.93 7.95 1.07
C ARG A 54 -17.19 7.87 1.93
N GLN A 55 -18.03 6.86 1.71
CA GLN A 55 -19.38 6.81 2.30
C GLN A 55 -19.44 6.04 3.61
N LYS A 56 -18.60 5.01 3.79
CA LYS A 56 -18.60 4.19 5.02
C LYS A 56 -17.62 4.72 6.04
N VAL A 57 -16.39 5.02 5.60
CA VAL A 57 -15.34 5.54 6.48
C VAL A 57 -15.45 7.06 6.65
N GLY A 58 -15.83 7.80 5.61
CA GLY A 58 -16.01 9.25 5.67
C GLY A 58 -14.77 10.06 5.26
N LEU A 59 -13.84 9.48 4.51
CA LEU A 59 -12.64 10.19 4.04
C LEU A 59 -12.97 11.18 2.91
N GLN A 60 -12.21 12.27 2.84
CA GLN A 60 -12.21 13.18 1.70
C GLN A 60 -11.45 12.52 0.54
N LEU A 61 -12.18 12.14 -0.51
CA LEU A 61 -11.60 11.49 -1.68
C LEU A 61 -11.08 12.53 -2.68
N VAL A 62 -9.81 12.43 -3.04
CA VAL A 62 -9.19 13.17 -4.15
C VAL A 62 -8.95 12.19 -5.28
N GLU A 63 -9.67 12.36 -6.39
CA GLU A 63 -9.60 11.45 -7.54
C GLU A 63 -8.81 12.08 -8.67
N ILE A 64 -7.68 11.46 -9.01
CA ILE A 64 -6.89 11.78 -10.20
C ILE A 64 -7.56 11.09 -11.40
N PRO A 65 -7.77 11.79 -12.52
CA PRO A 65 -8.33 11.17 -13.71
C PRO A 65 -7.42 10.05 -14.24
N PRO A 66 -8.01 8.97 -14.80
CA PRO A 66 -7.23 7.95 -15.49
C PRO A 66 -6.49 8.56 -16.68
N ASP A 67 -5.29 8.06 -16.95
CA ASP A 67 -4.50 8.45 -18.11
C ASP A 67 -4.36 7.26 -19.06
N PRO A 68 -4.91 7.34 -20.29
CA PRO A 68 -4.82 6.26 -21.27
C PRO A 68 -3.39 5.88 -21.64
N GLU A 69 -2.42 6.80 -21.53
CA GLU A 69 -1.02 6.53 -21.86
C GLU A 69 -0.28 5.77 -20.75
N LEU A 70 -0.87 5.71 -19.55
CA LEU A 70 -0.27 5.12 -18.35
C LEU A 70 -1.15 3.97 -17.80
N PRO A 71 -1.03 2.75 -18.36
CA PRO A 71 -1.92 1.63 -18.02
C PRO A 71 -1.81 1.13 -16.57
N ASP A 72 -0.66 1.39 -15.91
CA ASP A 72 -0.40 1.01 -14.52
C ASP A 72 -0.61 2.17 -13.52
N SER A 73 -1.04 3.35 -13.99
CA SER A 73 -1.15 4.56 -13.16
C SER A 73 -2.13 4.47 -11.98
N TRP A 74 -3.06 3.52 -12.01
CA TRP A 74 -3.99 3.24 -10.92
C TRP A 74 -3.31 2.65 -9.67
N ARG A 75 -2.06 2.17 -9.78
CA ARG A 75 -1.25 1.64 -8.67
C ARG A 75 -0.60 2.75 -7.84
N MET A 76 -1.46 3.57 -7.24
CA MET A 76 -1.09 4.78 -6.51
C MET A 76 -0.09 4.54 -5.37
N GLU A 77 -0.24 3.44 -4.64
CA GLU A 77 0.63 3.10 -3.49
C GLU A 77 2.11 3.00 -3.88
N ASP A 78 2.40 2.55 -5.10
CA ASP A 78 3.78 2.32 -5.52
C ASP A 78 4.56 3.64 -5.72
N VAL A 79 3.84 4.73 -5.98
CA VAL A 79 4.39 6.02 -6.46
C VAL A 79 4.69 6.98 -5.30
N ALA A 80 4.11 6.78 -4.13
CA ALA A 80 4.38 7.64 -2.97
C ALA A 80 4.29 6.88 -1.64
N VAL A 81 5.16 7.23 -0.71
CA VAL A 81 5.06 6.86 0.71
C VAL A 81 4.80 8.14 1.50
N ILE A 82 3.75 8.16 2.31
CA ILE A 82 3.33 9.35 3.04
C ILE A 82 3.37 9.05 4.53
N GLN A 83 4.03 9.92 5.29
CA GLN A 83 3.96 9.89 6.73
C GLN A 83 4.01 11.29 7.33
N GLY A 84 3.08 11.57 8.23
CA GLY A 84 2.88 12.91 8.80
C GLY A 84 2.53 13.92 7.71
N ASP A 85 3.29 15.01 7.65
CA ASP A 85 3.17 16.06 6.65
C ASP A 85 4.14 15.88 5.47
N THR A 86 4.85 14.76 5.38
CA THR A 86 5.88 14.50 4.37
C THR A 86 5.46 13.38 3.42
N ALA A 87 5.58 13.64 2.12
CA ALA A 87 5.34 12.68 1.05
C ALA A 87 6.65 12.42 0.29
N LEU A 88 7.16 11.19 0.38
CA LEU A 88 8.24 10.70 -0.46
C LEU A 88 7.65 10.19 -1.78
N ILE A 89 7.89 10.92 -2.86
CA ILE A 89 7.62 10.45 -4.22
C ILE A 89 8.71 9.44 -4.57
N THR A 90 8.27 8.20 -4.81
CA THR A 90 9.17 7.08 -5.04
C THR A 90 9.70 7.07 -6.47
N ARG A 91 10.62 6.13 -6.75
CA ARG A 91 11.12 5.87 -8.10
C ARG A 91 10.82 4.41 -8.46
N PRO A 92 9.64 4.14 -9.07
CA PRO A 92 9.28 2.80 -9.49
C PRO A 92 10.35 2.18 -10.41
N PHE A 93 10.51 0.87 -10.31
CA PHE A 93 11.53 0.13 -11.07
C PHE A 93 11.35 0.30 -12.58
N ARG A 94 10.11 0.13 -13.06
CA ARG A 94 9.77 0.31 -14.47
C ARG A 94 9.79 1.79 -14.85
N GLN A 95 10.59 2.13 -15.86
CA GLN A 95 10.76 3.51 -16.31
C GLN A 95 9.46 4.15 -16.81
N GLN A 96 8.58 3.38 -17.48
CA GLN A 96 7.29 3.88 -17.97
C GLN A 96 6.37 4.35 -16.83
N ARG A 97 6.56 3.82 -15.62
CA ARG A 97 5.78 4.20 -14.45
C ARG A 97 6.27 5.48 -13.78
N ARG A 98 7.46 5.97 -14.14
CA ARG A 98 8.03 7.18 -13.50
C ARG A 98 7.29 8.45 -13.88
N SER A 99 6.62 8.49 -15.03
CA SER A 99 5.72 9.59 -15.40
C SER A 99 4.44 9.63 -14.55
N GLU A 100 4.07 8.54 -13.87
CA GLU A 100 2.94 8.52 -12.94
C GLU A 100 3.18 9.47 -11.75
N ALA A 101 4.44 9.67 -11.38
CA ALA A 101 4.87 10.51 -10.25
C ALA A 101 4.46 11.97 -10.38
N GLU A 102 4.39 12.51 -11.59
CA GLU A 102 4.10 13.93 -11.80
C GLU A 102 2.71 14.32 -11.29
N ALA A 103 1.69 13.51 -11.63
CA ALA A 103 0.32 13.76 -11.20
C ALA A 103 0.18 13.63 -9.67
N VAL A 104 0.80 12.58 -9.10
CA VAL A 104 0.79 12.35 -7.65
C VAL A 104 1.46 13.50 -6.91
N ARG A 105 2.61 13.96 -7.39
CA ARG A 105 3.35 15.09 -6.82
C ARG A 105 2.53 16.37 -6.77
N ARG A 106 1.82 16.70 -7.85
CA ARG A 106 0.96 17.89 -7.92
C ARG A 106 -0.11 17.82 -6.83
N VAL A 107 -0.79 16.68 -6.70
CA VAL A 107 -1.81 16.48 -5.65
C VAL A 107 -1.21 16.58 -4.24
N MET A 108 -0.03 15.97 -3.99
CA MET A 108 0.62 16.08 -2.67
C MET A 108 0.94 17.54 -2.31
N SER A 109 1.37 18.33 -3.31
CA SER A 109 1.65 19.76 -3.14
C SER A 109 0.38 20.57 -2.87
N GLU A 110 -0.72 20.29 -3.59
CA GLU A 110 -2.03 20.91 -3.38
C GLU A 110 -2.62 20.57 -2.00
N LEU A 111 -2.31 19.39 -1.48
CA LEU A 111 -2.64 18.98 -0.12
C LEU A 111 -1.70 19.55 0.95
N HIS A 112 -0.75 20.41 0.55
CA HIS A 112 0.21 21.11 1.40
C HIS A 112 1.16 20.18 2.16
N LEU A 113 1.48 19.02 1.57
CA LEU A 113 2.51 18.14 2.10
C LEU A 113 3.91 18.62 1.65
N THR A 114 4.90 18.39 2.49
CA THR A 114 6.32 18.50 2.12
C THR A 114 6.65 17.37 1.17
N VAL A 115 6.89 17.70 -0.09
CA VAL A 115 7.23 16.72 -1.12
C VAL A 115 8.75 16.52 -1.17
N VAL A 116 9.17 15.27 -1.02
CA VAL A 116 10.55 14.82 -1.25
C VAL A 116 10.55 13.87 -2.43
N GLU A 117 11.39 14.13 -3.43
CA GLU A 117 11.50 13.26 -4.61
C GLU A 117 12.73 12.35 -4.51
N MET A 118 12.55 11.06 -4.77
CA MET A 118 13.66 10.11 -4.89
C MET A 118 14.45 10.41 -6.18
N GLY A 119 15.56 11.14 -6.04
CA GLY A 119 16.38 11.57 -7.17
C GLY A 119 17.17 10.46 -7.85
N ASP A 120 17.64 10.75 -9.07
CA ASP A 120 18.68 9.98 -9.73
C ASP A 120 20.01 10.25 -9.00
N VAL A 121 20.48 9.29 -8.19
CA VAL A 121 21.87 9.34 -7.74
C VAL A 121 22.74 8.94 -8.92
N GLU A 122 23.37 9.92 -9.56
CA GLU A 122 24.36 9.68 -10.62
C GLU A 122 25.51 8.83 -10.08
N GLY A 123 25.72 7.65 -10.66
CA GLY A 123 26.79 6.71 -10.33
C GLY A 123 26.58 5.33 -10.97
N ASP A 124 27.68 4.57 -11.12
CA ASP A 124 27.76 3.25 -11.79
C ASP A 124 26.89 2.13 -11.17
N THR A 125 26.19 2.39 -10.07
CA THR A 125 25.52 1.35 -9.26
C THR A 125 24.05 1.12 -9.58
N GLY A 126 23.48 1.81 -10.56
CA GLY A 126 22.03 1.82 -10.80
C GLY A 126 21.31 2.59 -9.68
N GLY A 127 20.59 3.65 -10.04
CA GLY A 127 19.96 4.56 -9.07
C GLY A 127 19.01 3.89 -8.07
N ALA A 128 18.55 4.65 -7.07
CA ALA A 128 17.57 4.19 -6.09
C ALA A 128 16.27 3.71 -6.77
N THR A 129 15.73 2.57 -6.33
CA THR A 129 14.39 2.11 -6.74
C THR A 129 13.61 1.71 -5.49
N LEU A 130 12.36 2.14 -5.44
CA LEU A 130 11.44 1.82 -4.35
C LEU A 130 10.01 1.86 -4.88
N GLU A 131 9.21 0.87 -4.51
CA GLU A 131 7.76 0.87 -4.68
C GLU A 131 7.09 0.81 -3.29
N GLY A 132 6.09 1.65 -3.02
CA GLY A 132 5.45 1.72 -1.69
C GLY A 132 4.73 0.44 -1.24
N SER A 133 4.47 -0.50 -2.16
CA SER A 133 4.02 -1.86 -1.84
C SER A 133 5.11 -2.73 -1.18
N ASP A 134 6.38 -2.33 -1.20
CA ASP A 134 7.44 -2.94 -0.39
C ASP A 134 7.60 -2.27 0.99
N VAL A 135 6.85 -1.20 1.29
CA VAL A 135 7.03 -0.41 2.51
C VAL A 135 5.89 -0.63 3.49
N LEU A 136 6.13 -1.33 4.58
CA LEU A 136 5.18 -1.49 5.68
C LEU A 136 5.50 -0.50 6.81
N PHE A 137 4.63 0.49 7.02
CA PHE A 137 4.71 1.38 8.18
C PHE A 137 3.79 0.87 9.29
N THR A 138 4.35 0.63 10.48
CA THR A 138 3.64 0.03 11.62
C THR A 138 3.01 1.06 12.56
N GLY A 139 3.26 2.35 12.33
CA GLY A 139 3.00 3.41 13.31
C GLY A 139 4.20 3.73 14.20
N ARG A 140 5.22 2.85 14.23
CA ARG A 140 6.42 2.99 15.07
C ARG A 140 7.71 2.94 14.26
N GLU A 141 7.72 2.16 13.19
CA GLU A 141 8.89 1.94 12.35
C GLU A 141 8.44 1.54 10.92
N PHE A 142 9.42 1.49 10.02
CA PHE A 142 9.25 1.00 8.66
C PHE A 142 9.98 -0.33 8.48
N PHE A 143 9.28 -1.30 7.90
CA PHE A 143 9.90 -2.44 7.25
C PHE A 143 9.89 -2.22 5.73
N VAL A 144 11.05 -2.37 5.09
CA VAL A 144 11.20 -2.23 3.64
C VAL A 144 11.61 -3.56 3.04
N GLY A 145 10.75 -4.11 2.20
CA GLY A 145 11.02 -5.30 1.41
C GLY A 145 12.12 -5.06 0.38
N ILE A 146 13.17 -5.88 0.40
CA ILE A 146 14.14 -5.93 -0.69
C ILE A 146 13.64 -6.95 -1.71
N SER A 147 13.29 -6.46 -2.90
CA SER A 147 12.61 -7.19 -3.97
C SER A 147 13.27 -6.89 -5.32
N SER A 148 12.71 -7.41 -6.42
CA SER A 148 13.11 -7.00 -7.78
C SER A 148 12.75 -5.55 -8.10
N HIS A 149 11.86 -4.93 -7.31
CA HIS A 149 11.35 -3.58 -7.51
C HIS A 149 12.02 -2.55 -6.59
N THR A 150 12.37 -2.98 -5.38
CA THR A 150 12.93 -2.12 -4.33
C THR A 150 14.34 -2.56 -3.94
N ASN A 151 15.31 -1.66 -4.08
CA ASN A 151 16.71 -1.91 -3.73
C ASN A 151 17.09 -1.24 -2.40
N ARG A 152 18.26 -1.60 -1.86
CA ARG A 152 18.76 -1.04 -0.59
C ARG A 152 18.91 0.48 -0.64
N ARG A 153 19.31 1.02 -1.79
CA ARG A 153 19.46 2.47 -1.95
C ARG A 153 18.11 3.20 -1.86
N GLY A 154 17.03 2.61 -2.36
CA GLY A 154 15.67 3.11 -2.15
C GLY A 154 15.26 3.11 -0.68
N ALA A 155 15.60 2.05 0.05
CA ALA A 155 15.37 1.98 1.50
C ALA A 155 16.18 3.03 2.28
N GLU A 156 17.42 3.30 1.89
CA GLU A 156 18.26 4.36 2.47
C GLU A 156 17.64 5.75 2.26
N VAL A 157 17.16 6.05 1.05
CA VAL A 157 16.47 7.33 0.78
C VAL A 157 15.20 7.46 1.63
N LEU A 158 14.47 6.36 1.85
CA LEU A 158 13.31 6.36 2.74
C LEU A 158 13.71 6.68 4.18
N ALA A 159 14.79 6.08 4.69
CA ALA A 159 15.32 6.36 6.01
C ALA A 159 15.80 7.81 6.17
N ASP A 160 16.47 8.34 5.15
CA ASP A 160 16.92 9.73 5.12
C ASP A 160 15.76 10.74 5.08
N THR A 161 14.62 10.33 4.52
CA THR A 161 13.40 11.14 4.44
C THR A 161 12.61 11.12 5.75
N PHE A 162 12.44 9.95 6.37
CA PHE A 162 11.64 9.76 7.58
C PHE A 162 12.52 9.46 8.82
N ARG A 163 13.42 10.39 9.13
CA ARG A 163 14.48 10.22 10.15
C ARG A 163 13.99 9.96 11.58
N ASP A 164 12.74 10.27 11.85
CA ASP A 164 12.11 10.06 13.17
C ASP A 164 11.72 8.58 13.42
N PHE A 165 11.81 7.72 12.40
CA PHE A 165 11.40 6.33 12.47
C PHE A 165 12.57 5.41 12.13
N ALA A 166 12.65 4.28 12.85
CA ALA A 166 13.56 3.21 12.47
C ALA A 166 13.14 2.62 11.11
N VAL A 167 14.13 2.24 10.29
CA VAL A 167 13.90 1.60 8.99
C VAL A 167 14.73 0.33 8.91
N SER A 168 14.04 -0.81 8.78
CA SER A 168 14.64 -2.13 8.71
C SER A 168 14.34 -2.78 7.37
N THR A 169 15.36 -3.29 6.68
CA THR A 169 15.18 -3.99 5.40
C THR A 169 14.96 -5.49 5.60
N VAL A 170 13.98 -6.07 4.92
CA VAL A 170 13.67 -7.50 4.99
C VAL A 170 13.68 -8.15 3.61
N PRO A 171 14.28 -9.34 3.44
CA PRO A 171 14.25 -10.03 2.16
C PRO A 171 12.84 -10.57 1.88
N VAL A 172 12.26 -10.26 0.72
CA VAL A 172 10.95 -10.80 0.33
C VAL A 172 11.16 -12.05 -0.53
N CYS A 173 10.64 -13.18 -0.07
CA CYS A 173 10.79 -14.46 -0.76
C CYS A 173 9.85 -14.55 -1.97
N GLY A 174 10.27 -15.24 -3.04
CA GLY A 174 9.40 -15.61 -4.17
C GLY A 174 9.11 -14.51 -5.19
N GLY A 175 9.84 -13.39 -5.16
CA GLY A 175 9.64 -12.28 -6.11
C GLY A 175 8.37 -11.47 -5.85
N ALA A 176 7.69 -11.72 -4.73
CA ALA A 176 6.58 -10.90 -4.27
C ALA A 176 7.09 -9.57 -3.68
N ARG A 177 6.18 -8.60 -3.55
CA ARG A 177 6.40 -7.38 -2.76
C ARG A 177 5.96 -7.60 -1.32
N LEU A 178 6.52 -6.86 -0.36
CA LEU A 178 6.24 -7.09 1.07
C LEU A 178 4.74 -7.05 1.39
N LYS A 179 3.99 -6.06 0.85
CA LYS A 179 2.56 -5.94 1.11
C LYS A 179 1.67 -6.95 0.40
N ASN A 180 2.23 -7.79 -0.49
CA ASN A 180 1.47 -8.91 -1.06
C ASN A 180 1.25 -10.01 -0.03
N ILE A 181 2.10 -10.11 0.98
CA ILE A 181 2.07 -11.17 1.99
C ILE A 181 1.65 -10.68 3.37
N CYS A 182 1.61 -9.38 3.61
CA CYS A 182 1.21 -8.79 4.90
C CYS A 182 0.66 -7.36 4.79
N SER A 183 0.00 -6.90 5.85
CA SER A 183 -0.33 -5.48 6.07
C SER A 183 -0.56 -5.22 7.55
N MET A 184 -0.74 -3.95 7.94
CA MET A 184 -1.27 -3.65 9.27
C MET A 184 -2.78 -3.91 9.30
N GLY A 185 -3.23 -4.63 10.33
CA GLY A 185 -4.65 -4.89 10.61
C GLY A 185 -5.23 -3.97 11.67
N GLY A 186 -4.39 -3.21 12.35
CA GLY A 186 -4.75 -2.37 13.49
C GLY A 186 -3.50 -1.79 14.16
N PRO A 187 -3.66 -1.05 15.26
CA PRO A 187 -2.55 -0.63 16.09
C PRO A 187 -1.85 -1.87 16.66
N ASP A 188 -0.55 -1.98 16.43
CA ASP A 188 0.26 -3.11 16.91
C ASP A 188 -0.17 -4.50 16.39
N THR A 189 -0.99 -4.58 15.34
CA THR A 189 -1.44 -5.86 14.73
C THR A 189 -0.98 -5.98 13.28
N ILE A 190 -0.21 -7.02 12.97
CA ILE A 190 0.20 -7.39 11.62
C ILE A 190 -0.66 -8.55 11.13
N ILE A 191 -1.29 -8.38 9.98
CA ILE A 191 -1.96 -9.47 9.25
C ILE A 191 -0.95 -10.03 8.26
N ILE A 192 -0.81 -11.35 8.22
CA ILE A 192 0.19 -12.02 7.37
C ILE A 192 -0.31 -13.36 6.85
N SER A 193 0.14 -13.74 5.65
CA SER A 193 -0.24 -15.02 5.07
C SER A 193 0.45 -16.20 5.76
N ASN A 194 -0.17 -17.38 5.69
CA ASN A 194 0.38 -18.62 6.25
C ASN A 194 1.44 -19.29 5.33
N SER A 195 1.88 -18.62 4.27
CA SER A 195 2.87 -19.16 3.33
C SER A 195 4.25 -19.29 3.98
N ASP A 196 5.07 -20.23 3.52
CA ASP A 196 6.40 -20.44 4.09
C ASP A 196 7.31 -19.22 3.89
N GLY A 197 7.14 -18.49 2.78
CA GLY A 197 7.84 -17.23 2.51
C GLY A 197 7.43 -16.14 3.51
N ALA A 198 6.13 -16.01 3.78
CA ALA A 198 5.62 -15.05 4.76
C ALA A 198 6.07 -15.36 6.19
N LYS A 199 6.03 -16.63 6.61
CA LYS A 199 6.56 -17.06 7.92
C LYS A 199 8.04 -16.75 8.09
N LYS A 200 8.86 -16.96 7.05
CA LYS A 200 10.28 -16.60 7.08
C LYS A 200 10.48 -15.09 7.19
N THR A 201 9.73 -14.32 6.42
CA THR A 201 9.77 -12.84 6.45
C THR A 201 9.37 -12.32 7.83
N LEU A 202 8.30 -12.85 8.42
CA LEU A 202 7.85 -12.52 9.77
C LEU A 202 8.94 -12.75 10.83
N ARG A 203 9.56 -13.93 10.83
CA ARG A 203 10.64 -14.24 11.79
C ARG A 203 11.81 -13.27 11.67
N MET A 204 12.13 -12.82 10.46
CA MET A 204 13.16 -11.80 10.26
C MET A 204 12.71 -10.44 10.79
N MET A 205 11.46 -10.04 10.54
CA MET A 205 10.89 -8.80 11.10
C MET A 205 10.94 -8.81 12.63
N GLU A 206 10.52 -9.90 13.27
CA GLU A 206 10.56 -10.10 14.73
C GLU A 206 11.97 -10.02 15.31
N GLN A 207 13.01 -10.36 14.55
CA GLN A 207 14.41 -10.25 14.98
C GLN A 207 14.99 -8.84 14.83
N LEU A 208 14.36 -7.99 14.01
CA LEU A 208 14.84 -6.66 13.67
C LEU A 208 14.17 -5.54 14.49
N THR A 209 13.17 -5.89 15.31
CA THR A 209 12.40 -4.93 16.11
C THR A 209 12.39 -5.33 17.58
N ASP A 210 12.43 -4.33 18.46
CA ASP A 210 12.19 -4.49 19.90
C ASP A 210 10.68 -4.34 20.24
N HIS A 211 9.85 -4.01 19.25
CA HIS A 211 8.40 -3.84 19.43
C HIS A 211 7.67 -5.18 19.36
N HIS A 212 6.66 -5.33 20.22
CA HIS A 212 5.77 -6.49 20.17
C HIS A 212 4.57 -6.18 19.26
N TYR A 213 4.38 -7.02 18.23
CA TYR A 213 3.23 -6.97 17.34
C TYR A 213 2.39 -8.24 17.50
N GLU A 214 1.07 -8.09 17.63
CA GLU A 214 0.14 -9.19 17.51
C GLU A 214 0.06 -9.65 16.05
N VAL A 215 0.06 -10.96 15.82
CA VAL A 215 0.05 -11.52 14.48
C VAL A 215 -1.27 -12.23 14.21
N LEU A 216 -2.02 -11.73 13.21
CA LEU A 216 -3.20 -12.41 12.68
C LEU A 216 -2.84 -13.13 11.38
N THR A 217 -2.64 -14.44 11.47
CA THR A 217 -2.32 -15.27 10.31
C THR A 217 -3.59 -15.62 9.52
N VAL A 218 -3.54 -15.43 8.20
CA VAL A 218 -4.60 -15.83 7.26
C VAL A 218 -4.12 -16.94 6.32
N PRO A 219 -4.99 -17.90 5.94
CA PRO A 219 -4.61 -19.02 5.09
C PRO A 219 -4.32 -18.58 3.64
N GLU A 220 -5.05 -17.59 3.12
CA GLU A 220 -4.93 -17.16 1.73
C GLU A 220 -4.11 -15.87 1.62
N GLU A 221 -3.10 -15.87 0.75
CA GLU A 221 -2.15 -14.76 0.63
C GLU A 221 -2.81 -13.45 0.19
N SER A 222 -3.78 -13.50 -0.73
CA SER A 222 -4.53 -12.33 -1.17
C SER A 222 -5.34 -11.65 -0.05
N ALA A 223 -5.66 -12.38 1.03
CA ALA A 223 -6.35 -11.83 2.19
C ALA A 223 -5.40 -11.14 3.18
N ALA A 224 -4.08 -11.36 3.07
CA ALA A 224 -3.11 -10.81 4.01
C ALA A 224 -2.91 -9.30 3.85
N ASN A 225 -3.31 -8.73 2.71
CA ASN A 225 -3.34 -7.30 2.49
C ASN A 225 -4.74 -6.74 2.78
N CYS A 226 -4.81 -5.94 3.83
CA CYS A 226 -5.99 -5.20 4.27
C CYS A 226 -5.64 -3.70 4.40
N VAL A 227 -6.67 -2.87 4.48
CA VAL A 227 -6.53 -1.43 4.76
C VAL A 227 -7.23 -1.11 6.07
N TYR A 228 -6.44 -0.88 7.12
CA TYR A 228 -6.93 -0.42 8.41
C TYR A 228 -7.09 1.09 8.45
N ILE A 229 -8.23 1.56 8.95
CA ILE A 229 -8.50 2.99 9.15
C ILE A 229 -9.14 3.18 10.52
N LYS A 230 -8.53 4.03 11.34
CA LYS A 230 -9.04 4.37 12.66
C LYS A 230 -10.34 5.17 12.54
N GLY A 231 -11.37 4.72 13.25
CA GLY A 231 -12.67 5.39 13.27
C GLY A 231 -12.72 6.60 14.22
N PRO A 232 -13.72 7.48 14.08
CA PRO A 232 -13.92 8.62 14.98
C PRO A 232 -14.43 8.23 16.39
N ALA A 233 -14.80 6.95 16.61
CA ALA A 233 -15.38 6.46 17.86
C ALA A 233 -14.90 5.02 18.18
N LYS A 234 -15.77 4.18 18.80
CA LYS A 234 -15.44 2.84 19.31
C LYS A 234 -15.20 1.75 18.26
N HIS A 235 -15.37 2.03 16.96
CA HIS A 235 -15.19 1.05 15.91
C HIS A 235 -14.23 1.56 14.85
N ASP A 236 -13.14 0.84 14.68
CA ASP A 236 -12.22 1.05 13.58
C ASP A 236 -12.73 0.33 12.33
N PHE A 237 -12.22 0.71 11.16
CA PHE A 237 -12.60 0.10 9.89
C PHE A 237 -11.47 -0.79 9.38
N LEU A 238 -11.82 -1.95 8.85
CA LEU A 238 -10.88 -2.82 8.14
C LEU A 238 -11.47 -3.21 6.79
N LEU A 239 -10.88 -2.70 5.72
CA LEU A 239 -11.17 -3.18 4.38
C LEU A 239 -10.39 -4.48 4.16
N HIS A 240 -11.11 -5.56 3.85
CA HIS A 240 -10.53 -6.88 3.64
C HIS A 240 -11.17 -7.57 2.42
N ARG A 241 -10.55 -8.65 1.94
CA ARG A 241 -11.10 -9.42 0.81
C ARG A 241 -12.41 -10.10 1.18
N PRO A 242 -13.42 -10.08 0.30
CA PRO A 242 -14.74 -10.64 0.59
C PRO A 242 -14.71 -12.18 0.49
N VAL A 243 -15.76 -12.83 1.00
CA VAL A 243 -15.87 -14.30 1.08
C VAL A 243 -15.83 -14.97 -0.30
N GLU A 244 -16.29 -14.27 -1.34
CA GLU A 244 -16.28 -14.77 -2.71
C GLU A 244 -14.87 -14.84 -3.30
N GLU A 245 -13.92 -14.08 -2.74
CA GLU A 245 -12.51 -14.07 -3.18
C GLU A 245 -11.59 -14.82 -2.23
N CYS A 246 -11.87 -14.81 -0.93
CA CYS A 246 -11.04 -15.45 0.10
C CYS A 246 -11.89 -16.18 1.16
N PRO A 247 -12.55 -17.30 0.84
CA PRO A 247 -13.51 -17.96 1.72
C PRO A 247 -12.90 -18.49 3.01
N ASP A 248 -11.66 -18.98 2.97
CA ASP A 248 -11.01 -19.60 4.13
C ASP A 248 -10.50 -18.55 5.13
N SER A 249 -10.25 -17.33 4.64
CA SER A 249 -9.68 -16.24 5.44
C SER A 249 -10.72 -15.39 6.18
N VAL A 250 -12.00 -15.42 5.76
CA VAL A 250 -13.06 -14.58 6.39
C VAL A 250 -13.22 -14.88 7.88
N SER A 251 -13.11 -16.15 8.26
CA SER A 251 -13.22 -16.56 9.67
C SER A 251 -12.13 -15.95 10.57
N ALA A 252 -10.96 -15.61 10.02
CA ALA A 252 -9.91 -14.93 10.75
C ALA A 252 -10.30 -13.50 11.11
N PHE A 253 -10.93 -12.77 10.18
CA PHE A 253 -11.38 -11.39 10.40
C PHE A 253 -12.57 -11.29 11.34
N GLN A 254 -13.46 -12.29 11.38
CA GLN A 254 -14.59 -12.32 12.31
C GLN A 254 -14.17 -12.31 13.79
N LYS A 255 -12.90 -12.60 14.10
CA LYS A 255 -12.34 -12.50 15.45
C LYS A 255 -12.13 -11.04 15.88
N LEU A 256 -12.06 -10.11 14.94
CA LEU A 256 -11.88 -8.67 15.17
C LEU A 256 -13.21 -7.99 15.51
N GLN A 257 -13.75 -8.26 16.70
CA GLN A 257 -15.09 -7.81 17.11
C GLN A 257 -15.23 -6.30 17.23
N ASP A 258 -14.13 -5.59 17.49
CA ASP A 258 -14.12 -4.13 17.62
C ASP A 258 -14.09 -3.39 16.27
N TYR A 259 -14.05 -4.13 15.16
CA TYR A 259 -13.88 -3.58 13.82
C TYR A 259 -15.19 -3.62 13.02
N THR A 260 -15.46 -2.54 12.31
CA THR A 260 -16.38 -2.53 11.19
C THR A 260 -15.66 -3.11 9.97
N LEU A 261 -15.92 -4.38 9.69
CA LEU A 261 -15.37 -5.08 8.55
C LEU A 261 -16.05 -4.61 7.25
N LEU A 262 -15.26 -4.21 6.27
CA LEU A 262 -15.70 -3.71 4.96
C LEU A 262 -15.20 -4.64 3.83
N PRO A 263 -15.98 -5.67 3.45
CA PRO A 263 -15.63 -6.56 2.36
C PRO A 263 -15.45 -5.78 1.05
N THR A 264 -14.24 -5.81 0.50
CA THR A 264 -13.85 -5.03 -0.68
C THR A 264 -13.15 -5.94 -1.69
N ALA A 265 -13.80 -6.16 -2.83
CA ALA A 265 -13.28 -7.02 -3.90
C ALA A 265 -12.19 -6.30 -4.70
N CYS A 266 -11.11 -7.00 -5.05
CA CYS A 266 -10.10 -6.49 -5.99
C CYS A 266 -9.45 -7.59 -6.84
N SER A 267 -10.20 -8.67 -7.16
CA SER A 267 -9.69 -9.80 -7.95
C SER A 267 -9.10 -9.41 -9.32
N GLU A 268 -9.65 -8.41 -10.01
CA GLU A 268 -9.10 -8.03 -11.32
C GLU A 268 -7.73 -7.36 -11.21
N ALA A 269 -7.53 -6.53 -10.19
CA ALA A 269 -6.22 -5.95 -9.88
C ALA A 269 -5.21 -7.03 -9.41
N SER A 270 -5.69 -8.05 -8.67
CA SER A 270 -4.85 -9.17 -8.23
C SER A 270 -4.33 -10.04 -9.37
N LYS A 271 -5.04 -10.15 -10.51
CA LYS A 271 -4.51 -10.79 -11.72
C LYS A 271 -3.24 -10.10 -12.24
N LEU A 272 -3.08 -8.81 -11.95
CA LEU A 272 -1.91 -8.01 -12.30
C LEU A 272 -0.89 -7.92 -11.14
N GLY A 273 -1.07 -8.72 -10.08
CA GLY A 273 -0.19 -8.76 -8.92
C GLY A 273 -0.33 -7.56 -7.98
N ALA A 274 -1.46 -6.85 -8.00
CA ALA A 274 -1.76 -5.79 -7.04
C ALA A 274 -2.71 -6.26 -5.93
N VAL A 275 -2.75 -5.50 -4.85
CA VAL A 275 -3.54 -5.78 -3.65
C VAL A 275 -4.47 -4.62 -3.32
N LEU A 276 -5.23 -4.71 -2.21
CA LEU A 276 -6.21 -3.68 -1.86
C LEU A 276 -5.56 -2.31 -1.66
N SER A 277 -4.48 -2.26 -0.88
CA SER A 277 -3.75 -1.02 -0.58
C SER A 277 -3.20 -0.32 -1.83
N SER A 278 -2.95 -1.07 -2.92
CA SER A 278 -2.36 -0.54 -4.15
C SER A 278 -3.15 0.60 -4.80
N HIS A 279 -4.45 0.70 -4.55
CA HIS A 279 -5.36 1.63 -5.23
C HIS A 279 -5.38 3.05 -4.63
N CYS A 280 -4.81 3.24 -3.43
CA CYS A 280 -4.97 4.49 -2.71
C CYS A 280 -3.72 4.91 -1.93
N LEU A 281 -3.60 6.22 -1.74
CA LEU A 281 -2.68 6.84 -0.79
C LEU A 281 -3.53 7.46 0.33
N LEU A 282 -3.24 7.10 1.57
CA LEU A 282 -3.98 7.59 2.74
C LEU A 282 -3.17 8.68 3.44
N ILE A 283 -3.86 9.75 3.85
CA ILE A 283 -3.21 10.97 4.37
C ILE A 283 -3.89 11.42 5.66
N ASP A 284 -3.10 11.60 6.72
CA ASP A 284 -3.53 12.25 7.96
C ASP A 284 -3.17 13.73 7.95
N ARG A 285 -4.07 14.58 7.46
CA ARG A 285 -3.90 16.01 7.57
C ARG A 285 -4.36 16.44 8.95
N LYS A 286 -3.41 16.83 9.81
CA LYS A 286 -3.74 17.58 11.02
C LYS A 286 -4.47 18.85 10.59
N HIS A 287 -5.68 19.08 11.10
CA HIS A 287 -6.37 20.35 10.88
C HIS A 287 -5.46 21.46 11.40
N THR A 288 -4.76 22.13 10.48
CA THR A 288 -4.20 23.45 10.73
C THR A 288 -5.40 24.38 10.87
N HIS A 289 -5.85 24.57 12.11
CA HIS A 289 -6.65 25.75 12.45
C HIS A 289 -5.79 26.96 12.09
N PHE A 290 -6.18 27.65 11.01
CA PHE A 290 -5.82 29.05 10.81
C PHE A 290 -6.80 29.91 11.61
#